data_AF-A0A8H4YF71-F1
#
_entry.id   AF-A0A8H4YF71-F1
#
_cell.length_a   1.000
_cell.length_b   1.000
_cell.length_c   1.000
_cell.angle_alpha   90.00
_cell.angle_beta   90.00
_cell.angle_gamma   90.00
#
_symmetry.space_group_name_H-M   'P 1'
#
loop_
_entity.id
_entity.type
_entity.pdbx_description
1 polymer ?
#
loop_
_entity_poly.entity_id
_entity_poly.type
_entity_poly.pdbx_seq_one_letter_code
_entity_poly.pdbx_strand_id
1 'polypeptide(L)'
;MYNSLTRIQNTFGFFTTVVFVVASFIAASDFFAPRTPGAGVFTPTNVQVVKGRPHYYSSKKEEYAIIKFSLDADLSSLFTWNTKQVFVYVTAEWPGPDNSTNEAVIWDKIITSPSADHLQNIGPVAMKKLKRSAEGKSIDPSRGLLKLRNQKPKYQITHPSSKVAHTANVELKLHYNVQPWVGFLTWDQTRDIGHWRGMANSVTEKFELPAIKTKKKDAPKKSY
;
A
#
# COMPACT_ATOMS: atom_id res chain seq x y z
N MET A 1 32.88 -14.18 44.61
CA MET A 1 33.93 -14.09 43.57
C MET A 1 33.29 -13.56 42.29
N TYR A 2 33.63 -12.35 41.85
CA TYR A 2 33.13 -11.81 40.58
C TYR A 2 33.96 -12.42 39.44
N ASN A 3 33.46 -13.47 38.80
CA ASN A 3 34.13 -14.02 37.62
C ASN A 3 33.91 -13.06 36.43
N SER A 4 34.89 -12.89 35.54
CA SER A 4 34.80 -12.00 34.38
C SER A 4 33.51 -12.17 33.56
N LEU A 5 33.00 -13.40 33.46
CA LEU A 5 31.71 -13.71 32.84
C LEU A 5 30.52 -13.01 33.51
N THR A 6 30.47 -12.97 34.84
CA THR A 6 29.39 -12.30 35.60
C THR A 6 29.41 -10.78 35.38
N ARG A 7 30.61 -10.18 35.25
CA ARG A 7 30.75 -8.75 34.95
C ARG A 7 30.29 -8.43 33.52
N ILE A 8 30.66 -9.26 32.54
CA ILE A 8 30.20 -9.11 31.15
C ILE A 8 28.67 -9.25 31.06
N GLN A 9 28.10 -10.25 31.73
CA GLN A 9 26.66 -10.44 31.77
C GLN A 9 25.93 -9.23 32.35
N ASN A 10 26.42 -8.67 33.46
CA ASN A 10 25.83 -7.48 34.06
C ASN A 10 25.97 -6.24 33.17
N THR A 11 27.13 -6.02 32.54
CA THR A 11 27.32 -4.91 31.60
C THR A 11 26.41 -5.03 30.38
N PHE A 12 26.28 -6.23 29.82
CA PHE A 12 25.38 -6.48 28.70
C PHE A 12 23.91 -6.31 29.10
N GLY A 13 23.51 -6.82 30.27
CA GLY A 13 22.16 -6.61 30.81
C GLY A 13 21.84 -5.13 31.07
N PHE A 14 22.79 -4.38 31.60
CA PHE A 14 22.62 -2.93 31.77
C PHE A 14 22.52 -2.22 30.41
N PHE A 15 23.38 -2.56 29.45
CA PHE A 15 23.31 -1.99 28.11
C PHE A 15 21.96 -2.27 27.43
N THR A 16 21.47 -3.52 27.47
CA THR A 16 20.19 -3.87 26.85
C THR A 16 19.03 -3.17 27.54
N THR A 17 19.01 -3.07 28.87
CA THR A 17 17.95 -2.31 29.58
C THR A 17 17.93 -0.85 29.17
N VAL A 18 19.08 -0.18 29.07
CA VAL A 18 19.16 1.21 28.56
C VAL A 18 18.64 1.30 27.13
N VAL A 19 19.03 0.38 26.24
CA VAL A 19 18.54 0.34 24.85
C VAL A 19 17.02 0.18 24.80
N PHE A 20 16.44 -0.72 25.62
CA PHE A 20 14.99 -0.92 25.67
C PHE A 20 14.23 0.29 26.22
N VAL A 21 14.79 0.97 27.23
CA VAL A 21 14.18 2.20 27.78
C VAL A 21 14.18 3.30 26.72
N VAL A 22 15.30 3.52 26.02
CA VAL A 22 15.37 4.48 24.91
C VAL A 22 14.42 4.10 23.78
N ALA A 23 14.41 2.82 23.38
CA ALA A 23 13.51 2.29 22.37
C ALA A 23 12.03 2.50 22.74
N SER A 24 11.69 2.37 24.02
CA SER A 24 10.33 2.61 24.53
C SER A 24 9.93 4.08 24.39
N PHE A 25 10.84 5.03 24.68
CA PHE A 25 10.58 6.45 24.46
C PHE A 25 10.45 6.80 22.97
N ILE A 26 11.28 6.19 22.11
CA ILE A 26 11.18 6.35 20.66
C ILE A 26 9.80 5.86 20.18
N ALA A 27 9.39 4.67 20.61
CA ALA A 27 8.08 4.12 20.26
C ALA A 27 6.92 4.99 20.79
N ALA A 28 7.03 5.49 22.03
CA ALA A 28 6.01 6.35 22.63
C ALA A 28 5.87 7.70 21.91
N SER A 29 6.98 8.27 21.43
CA SER A 29 6.99 9.56 20.73
C SER A 29 6.14 9.56 19.45
N ASP A 30 5.99 8.40 18.81
CA ASP A 30 5.24 8.22 17.57
C ASP A 30 3.73 8.49 17.75
N PHE A 31 3.20 8.26 18.95
CA PHE A 31 1.80 8.55 19.31
C PHE A 31 1.49 10.04 19.39
N PHE A 32 2.50 10.88 19.61
CA PHE A 32 2.34 12.33 19.69
C PHE A 32 2.55 13.02 18.35
N ALA A 33 3.08 12.32 17.34
CA ALA A 33 3.27 12.88 16.02
C ALA A 33 1.90 13.11 15.33
N PRO A 34 1.66 14.29 14.75
CA PRO A 34 0.42 14.57 14.03
C PRO A 34 0.35 13.73 12.75
N ARG A 35 -0.76 13.00 12.58
CA ARG A 35 -1.01 12.18 11.39
C ARG A 35 -2.32 12.61 10.77
N THR A 36 -2.23 13.34 9.67
CA THR A 36 -3.39 13.90 8.96
C THR A 36 -3.29 13.56 7.48
N PRO A 37 -3.37 12.27 7.10
CA PRO A 37 -3.33 11.90 5.70
C PRO A 37 -4.62 12.30 5.00
N GLY A 38 -4.55 12.68 3.73
CA GLY A 38 -5.72 13.08 2.95
C GLY A 38 -5.67 12.56 1.53
N ALA A 39 -6.81 12.10 1.02
CA ALA A 39 -6.98 11.83 -0.41
C ALA A 39 -7.73 12.99 -1.07
N GLY A 40 -7.16 13.54 -2.13
CA GLY A 40 -7.77 14.61 -2.91
C GLY A 40 -8.67 14.06 -4.01
N VAL A 41 -8.09 13.28 -4.93
CA VAL A 41 -8.81 12.70 -6.07
C VAL A 41 -8.66 11.19 -6.00
N PHE A 42 -9.75 10.45 -5.89
CA PHE A 42 -9.72 9.00 -6.01
C PHE A 42 -10.87 8.53 -6.88
N THR A 43 -10.57 8.13 -8.12
CA THR A 43 -11.61 7.77 -9.09
C THR A 43 -11.19 6.59 -9.98
N PRO A 44 -12.08 5.63 -10.25
CA PRO A 44 -11.85 4.62 -11.28
C PRO A 44 -11.91 5.28 -12.66
N THR A 45 -10.87 5.13 -13.47
CA THR A 45 -10.80 5.73 -14.82
C THR A 45 -11.23 4.77 -15.92
N ASN A 46 -10.92 3.49 -15.77
CA ASN A 46 -11.19 2.51 -16.81
C ASN A 46 -11.36 1.12 -16.19
N VAL A 47 -12.58 0.61 -16.27
CA VAL A 47 -12.95 -0.71 -15.75
C VAL A 47 -13.17 -1.62 -16.95
N GLN A 48 -12.54 -2.79 -16.97
CA GLN A 48 -12.72 -3.78 -18.03
C GLN A 48 -12.77 -5.19 -17.45
N VAL A 49 -13.65 -6.02 -18.01
CA VAL A 49 -13.70 -7.45 -17.71
C VAL A 49 -13.28 -8.23 -18.95
N VAL A 50 -12.33 -9.14 -18.77
CA VAL A 50 -11.77 -9.97 -19.84
C VAL A 50 -11.87 -11.43 -19.43
N LYS A 51 -12.15 -12.30 -20.40
CA LYS A 51 -12.14 -13.75 -20.19
C LYS A 51 -10.87 -14.34 -20.78
N GLY A 52 -10.07 -15.02 -19.97
CA GLY A 52 -8.79 -15.57 -20.40
C GLY A 52 -8.14 -16.49 -19.37
N ARG A 53 -6.83 -16.71 -19.50
CA ARG A 53 -6.03 -17.38 -18.49
C ARG A 53 -5.29 -16.32 -17.67
N PRO A 54 -5.69 -16.03 -16.43
CA PRO A 54 -5.05 -14.98 -15.62
C PRO A 54 -3.62 -15.36 -15.22
N HIS A 55 -3.36 -16.65 -14.98
CA HIS A 55 -2.02 -17.18 -14.72
C HIS A 55 -1.60 -18.15 -15.82
N TYR A 56 -0.33 -18.08 -16.23
CA TYR A 56 0.24 -18.92 -17.31
C TYR A 56 0.06 -20.42 -17.03
N TYR A 57 0.15 -20.82 -15.77
CA TYR A 57 0.03 -22.22 -15.32
C TYR A 57 -1.42 -22.69 -15.08
N SER A 58 -2.41 -21.81 -15.16
CA SER A 58 -3.81 -22.22 -14.99
C SER A 58 -4.39 -22.74 -16.31
N SER A 59 -4.88 -23.99 -16.28
CA SER A 59 -5.56 -24.59 -17.43
C SER A 59 -6.95 -23.99 -17.66
N LYS A 60 -7.57 -23.46 -16.60
CA LYS A 60 -8.94 -22.97 -16.57
C LYS A 60 -9.03 -21.54 -17.14
N LYS A 61 -10.03 -21.32 -18.00
CA LYS A 61 -10.37 -19.99 -18.50
C LYS A 61 -11.34 -19.33 -17.53
N GLU A 62 -10.96 -18.19 -17.00
CA GLU A 62 -11.74 -17.45 -16.00
C GLU A 62 -11.91 -16.00 -16.42
N GLU A 63 -12.93 -15.36 -15.88
CA GLU A 63 -13.11 -13.92 -16.01
C GLU A 63 -12.27 -13.21 -14.95
N TYR A 64 -11.59 -12.16 -15.39
CA TYR A 64 -10.86 -11.28 -14.49
C TYR A 64 -11.14 -9.82 -14.84
N ALA A 65 -11.20 -8.99 -13.80
CA ALA A 65 -11.37 -7.56 -13.94
C ALA A 65 -10.02 -6.84 -13.89
N ILE A 66 -9.86 -5.86 -14.77
CA ILE A 66 -8.77 -4.90 -14.80
C ILE A 66 -9.39 -3.53 -14.50
N ILE A 67 -9.04 -2.98 -13.34
CA ILE A 67 -9.52 -1.68 -12.88
C ILE A 67 -8.35 -0.70 -12.89
N LYS A 68 -8.40 0.29 -13.77
CA LYS A 68 -7.50 1.44 -13.73
C LYS A 68 -8.13 2.56 -12.92
N PHE A 69 -7.30 3.29 -12.20
CA PHE A 69 -7.75 4.38 -11.33
C PHE A 69 -6.78 5.57 -11.39
N SER A 70 -7.27 6.73 -10.98
CA SER A 70 -6.43 7.88 -10.66
C SER A 70 -6.51 8.13 -9.17
N LEU A 71 -5.37 8.41 -8.55
CA LEU A 71 -5.23 8.66 -7.13
C LEU A 71 -4.31 9.86 -6.90
N ASP A 72 -4.81 10.88 -6.22
CA ASP A 72 -4.06 11.98 -5.63
C ASP A 72 -4.20 11.87 -4.11
N ALA A 73 -3.12 11.51 -3.41
CA ALA A 73 -3.12 11.37 -1.96
C ALA A 73 -1.88 12.01 -1.34
N ASP A 74 -2.10 12.72 -0.23
CA ASP A 74 -1.05 13.27 0.61
C ASP A 74 -0.88 12.42 1.87
N LEU A 75 0.23 11.69 1.90
CA LEU A 75 0.67 10.85 3.01
C LEU A 75 1.91 11.42 3.69
N SER A 76 2.28 12.67 3.39
CA SER A 76 3.51 13.29 3.91
C SER A 76 3.55 13.33 5.44
N SER A 77 2.40 13.58 6.08
CA SER A 77 2.24 13.59 7.54
C SER A 77 2.52 12.23 8.22
N LEU A 78 2.51 11.12 7.47
CA LEU A 78 2.85 9.79 7.99
C LEU A 78 4.36 9.58 8.13
N PHE A 79 5.18 10.44 7.52
CA PHE A 79 6.63 10.34 7.59
C PHE A 79 7.17 11.20 8.72
N THR A 80 7.47 10.54 9.83
CA THR A 80 8.20 11.11 10.96
C THR A 80 9.65 10.64 10.94
N TRP A 81 10.46 11.10 11.88
CA TRP A 81 11.84 10.63 12.05
C TRP A 81 11.91 9.13 12.42
N ASN A 82 10.85 8.58 13.03
CA ASN A 82 10.77 7.16 13.38
C ASN A 82 10.17 6.31 12.25
N THR A 83 9.62 6.91 11.18
CA THR A 83 9.02 6.13 10.08
C THR A 83 10.10 5.48 9.21
N LYS A 84 10.06 4.16 9.10
CA LYS A 84 10.92 3.39 8.20
C LYS A 84 10.31 3.35 6.80
N GLN A 85 9.05 2.94 6.72
CA GLN A 85 8.34 2.81 5.46
C GLN A 85 6.82 2.91 5.66
N VAL A 86 6.14 3.40 4.63
CA VAL A 86 4.68 3.39 4.53
C VAL A 86 4.31 2.44 3.39
N PHE A 87 3.53 1.42 3.71
CA PHE A 87 2.97 0.50 2.73
C PHE A 87 1.57 0.97 2.36
N VAL A 88 1.39 1.40 1.12
CA VAL A 88 0.12 1.92 0.61
C VAL A 88 -0.46 0.91 -0.34
N TYR A 89 -1.74 0.61 -0.23
CA TYR A 89 -2.39 -0.32 -1.14
C TYR A 89 -3.83 0.08 -1.40
N VAL A 90 -4.32 -0.31 -2.57
CA VAL A 90 -5.69 -0.10 -3.00
C VAL A 90 -6.37 -1.44 -3.12
N THR A 91 -7.51 -1.56 -2.45
CA THR A 91 -8.38 -2.72 -2.53
C THR A 91 -9.63 -2.38 -3.33
N ALA A 92 -10.17 -3.39 -4.00
CA ALA A 92 -11.49 -3.38 -4.56
C ALA A 92 -12.39 -4.21 -3.65
N GLU A 93 -13.49 -3.60 -3.19
CA GLU A 93 -14.48 -4.25 -2.36
C GLU A 93 -15.80 -4.40 -3.11
N TRP A 94 -16.46 -5.54 -2.92
CA TRP A 94 -17.79 -5.79 -3.47
C TRP A 94 -18.61 -6.72 -2.58
N PRO A 95 -19.96 -6.62 -2.59
CA PRO A 95 -20.80 -7.47 -1.78
C PRO A 95 -20.68 -8.94 -2.20
N GLY A 96 -20.54 -9.82 -1.20
CA GLY A 96 -20.59 -11.27 -1.31
C GLY A 96 -21.94 -11.84 -0.85
N PRO A 97 -22.12 -13.17 -0.95
CA PRO A 97 -23.29 -13.84 -0.38
C PRO A 97 -23.34 -13.68 1.15
N ASP A 98 -24.53 -13.79 1.74
CA ASP A 98 -24.76 -13.81 3.20
C ASP A 98 -24.19 -12.59 3.95
N ASN A 99 -24.31 -11.40 3.37
CA ASN A 99 -23.84 -10.14 3.97
C ASN A 99 -22.31 -10.09 4.20
N SER A 100 -21.55 -10.96 3.51
CA SER A 100 -20.09 -10.87 3.48
C SER A 100 -19.63 -9.80 2.49
N THR A 101 -18.44 -9.24 2.73
CA THR A 101 -17.77 -8.33 1.80
C THR A 101 -16.54 -9.02 1.23
N ASN A 102 -16.48 -9.13 -0.09
CA ASN A 102 -15.28 -9.60 -0.77
C ASN A 102 -14.32 -8.43 -0.94
N GLU A 103 -13.03 -8.68 -0.73
CA GLU A 103 -11.98 -7.69 -0.84
C GLU A 103 -10.81 -8.27 -1.63
N ALA A 104 -10.27 -7.51 -2.58
CA ALA A 104 -9.06 -7.89 -3.31
C ALA A 104 -8.13 -6.70 -3.52
N VAL A 105 -6.84 -6.88 -3.21
CA VAL A 105 -5.81 -5.88 -3.49
C VAL A 105 -5.54 -5.81 -5.00
N ILE A 106 -5.66 -4.62 -5.59
CA ILE A 106 -5.39 -4.40 -7.03
C ILE A 106 -4.06 -3.70 -7.28
N TRP A 107 -3.56 -2.96 -6.29
CA TRP A 107 -2.34 -2.19 -6.40
C TRP A 107 -1.73 -1.96 -5.03
N ASP A 108 -0.41 -1.92 -4.96
CA ASP A 108 0.36 -1.64 -3.77
C ASP A 108 1.59 -0.79 -4.12
N LYS A 109 2.13 -0.08 -3.15
CA LYS A 109 3.41 0.61 -3.24
C LYS A 109 4.01 0.78 -1.85
N ILE A 110 5.28 0.39 -1.73
CA ILE A 110 6.09 0.71 -0.55
C ILE A 110 6.77 2.05 -0.79
N ILE A 111 6.58 2.98 0.12
CA ILE A 111 7.26 4.28 0.15
C ILE A 111 8.22 4.26 1.34
N THR A 112 9.52 4.22 1.08
CA THR A 112 10.57 4.22 2.11
C THR A 112 10.92 5.64 2.55
N SER A 113 11.33 5.81 3.80
CA SER A 113 11.96 7.06 4.22
C SER A 113 13.36 7.20 3.58
N PRO A 114 13.89 8.43 3.43
CA PRO A 114 15.21 8.64 2.81
C PRO A 114 16.36 7.83 3.42
N SER A 115 16.36 7.66 4.74
CA SER A 115 17.35 6.81 5.42
C SER A 115 17.19 5.32 5.09
N ALA A 116 15.99 4.88 4.73
CA ALA A 116 15.63 3.51 4.37
C ALA A 116 15.72 3.21 2.87
N ASP A 117 16.12 4.16 2.02
CA ASP A 117 16.19 3.94 0.55
C ASP A 117 17.13 2.82 0.13
N HIS A 118 18.08 2.49 1.00
CA HIS A 118 18.97 1.35 0.83
C HIS A 118 18.28 -0.03 0.81
N LEU A 119 17.02 -0.09 1.24
CA LEU A 119 16.21 -1.31 1.23
C LEU A 119 15.53 -1.56 -0.10
N GLN A 120 15.50 -0.58 -1.00
CA GLN A 120 14.97 -0.80 -2.34
C GLN A 120 16.01 -1.58 -3.18
N ASN A 121 15.52 -2.50 -4.03
CA ASN A 121 16.33 -3.33 -4.92
C ASN A 121 16.92 -2.49 -6.08
N ILE A 122 17.70 -1.49 -5.73
CA ILE A 122 18.28 -0.48 -6.61
C ILE A 122 19.74 -0.84 -6.84
N GLY A 123 20.18 -0.78 -8.09
CA GLY A 123 21.58 -1.04 -8.44
C GLY A 123 22.57 -0.13 -7.66
N PRO A 124 23.80 -0.59 -7.40
CA PRO A 124 24.75 0.04 -6.49
C PRO A 124 25.09 1.50 -6.83
N VAL A 125 25.06 1.86 -8.13
CA VAL A 125 25.33 3.22 -8.61
C VAL A 125 24.20 4.18 -8.25
N ALA A 126 22.95 3.77 -8.48
CA ALA A 126 21.78 4.57 -8.12
C ALA A 126 21.65 4.69 -6.59
N MET A 127 22.01 3.62 -5.86
CA MET A 127 22.06 3.62 -4.40
C MET A 127 23.04 4.67 -3.85
N LYS A 128 24.26 4.72 -4.40
CA LYS A 128 25.28 5.69 -3.99
C LYS A 128 24.83 7.13 -4.25
N LYS A 129 24.15 7.38 -5.37
CA LYS A 129 23.57 8.69 -5.69
C LYS A 129 22.46 9.07 -4.70
N LEU A 130 21.56 8.15 -4.38
CA LEU A 130 20.48 8.38 -3.42
C LEU A 130 21.02 8.70 -2.03
N LYS A 131 21.96 7.90 -1.51
CA LYS A 131 22.60 8.16 -0.20
C LYS A 131 23.25 9.54 -0.13
N ARG A 132 24.10 9.88 -1.10
CA ARG A 132 24.75 11.20 -1.18
C ARG A 132 23.74 12.34 -1.31
N SER A 133 22.60 12.09 -1.96
CA SER A 133 21.54 13.07 -2.12
C SER A 133 20.66 13.23 -0.87
N ALA A 134 20.63 12.23 0.02
CA ALA A 134 19.84 12.17 1.24
C ALA A 134 20.63 12.57 2.50
N GLU A 135 21.96 12.51 2.46
CA GLU A 135 22.83 12.96 3.55
C GLU A 135 22.53 14.41 3.94
N GLY A 136 22.17 14.61 5.22
CA GLY A 136 21.91 15.93 5.81
C GLY A 136 20.58 16.59 5.41
N LYS A 137 19.75 15.95 4.57
CA LYS A 137 18.43 16.50 4.23
C LYS A 137 17.37 15.97 5.20
N SER A 138 16.50 16.87 5.67
CA SER A 138 15.23 16.47 6.30
C SER A 138 14.40 15.63 5.33
N ILE A 139 13.47 14.83 5.85
CA ILE A 139 12.56 14.01 5.03
C ILE A 139 11.90 14.94 4.00
N ASP A 140 12.11 14.66 2.71
CA ASP A 140 11.49 15.44 1.63
C ASP A 140 9.96 15.37 1.79
N PRO A 141 9.27 16.50 2.04
CA PRO A 141 7.83 16.52 2.25
C PRO A 141 7.06 15.97 1.04
N SER A 142 7.64 16.06 -0.16
CA SER A 142 7.00 15.61 -1.39
C SER A 142 6.94 14.09 -1.54
N ARG A 143 7.67 13.34 -0.71
CA ARG A 143 7.78 11.88 -0.82
C ARG A 143 6.49 11.14 -0.50
N GLY A 144 5.67 11.71 0.40
CA GLY A 144 4.35 11.21 0.74
C GLY A 144 3.26 11.58 -0.26
N LEU A 145 3.56 12.42 -1.26
CA LEU A 145 2.60 12.83 -2.28
C LEU A 145 2.51 11.75 -3.38
N LEU A 146 1.36 11.10 -3.49
CA LEU A 146 1.05 10.14 -4.53
C LEU A 146 0.18 10.79 -5.59
N LYS A 147 0.74 11.00 -6.78
CA LYS A 147 0.01 11.49 -7.96
C LYS A 147 0.00 10.44 -9.05
N LEU A 148 -1.01 9.59 -9.03
CA LEU A 148 -1.20 8.48 -9.97
C LEU A 148 -2.33 8.85 -10.94
N ARG A 149 -2.04 8.85 -12.24
CA ARG A 149 -3.04 9.11 -13.29
C ARG A 149 -3.20 7.88 -14.16
N ASN A 150 -4.43 7.37 -14.27
CA ASN A 150 -4.75 6.19 -15.07
C ASN A 150 -3.81 5.00 -14.77
N GLN A 151 -3.53 4.80 -13.49
CA GLN A 151 -2.64 3.77 -12.99
C GLN A 151 -3.18 2.39 -13.36
N LYS A 152 -2.31 1.57 -13.96
CA LYS A 152 -2.65 0.17 -14.21
C LYS A 152 -2.58 -0.61 -12.89
N PRO A 153 -3.53 -1.53 -12.65
CA PRO A 153 -3.46 -2.40 -11.49
C PRO A 153 -2.26 -3.34 -11.64
N LYS A 154 -1.67 -3.71 -10.50
CA LYS A 154 -0.64 -4.76 -10.44
C LYS A 154 -1.27 -6.14 -10.46
N TYR A 155 -2.40 -6.29 -9.78
CA TYR A 155 -3.12 -7.54 -9.64
C TYR A 155 -4.48 -7.45 -10.31
N GLN A 156 -4.89 -8.57 -10.91
CA GLN A 156 -6.18 -8.71 -11.54
C GLN A 156 -7.14 -9.36 -10.55
N ILE A 157 -8.40 -8.94 -10.56
CA ILE A 157 -9.42 -9.51 -9.69
C ILE A 157 -10.00 -10.74 -10.38
N THR A 158 -9.98 -11.88 -9.72
CA THR A 158 -10.73 -13.08 -10.08
C THR A 158 -11.70 -13.42 -8.96
N HIS A 159 -12.75 -14.18 -9.28
CA HIS A 159 -13.70 -14.67 -8.29
C HIS A 159 -13.70 -16.21 -8.29
N PRO A 160 -13.91 -16.87 -7.12
CA PRO A 160 -13.94 -18.34 -7.05
C PRO A 160 -14.96 -19.01 -7.99
N SER A 161 -16.06 -18.32 -8.30
CA SER A 161 -17.06 -18.79 -9.29
C SER A 161 -16.60 -18.68 -10.76
N SER A 162 -15.40 -18.15 -11.01
CA SER A 162 -14.82 -17.86 -12.32
C SER A 162 -15.57 -16.81 -13.16
N LYS A 163 -16.59 -16.17 -12.59
CA LYS A 163 -17.35 -15.08 -13.21
C LYS A 163 -17.22 -13.81 -12.36
N VAL A 164 -16.97 -12.70 -13.03
CA VAL A 164 -16.73 -11.38 -12.40
C VAL A 164 -17.52 -10.27 -13.10
N ALA A 165 -17.99 -10.50 -14.34
CA ALA A 165 -18.83 -9.54 -15.05
C ALA A 165 -20.13 -9.26 -14.28
N HIS A 166 -20.65 -8.02 -14.38
CA HIS A 166 -21.89 -7.57 -13.74
C HIS A 166 -21.87 -7.60 -12.20
N THR A 167 -20.68 -7.60 -11.60
CA THR A 167 -20.59 -7.39 -10.15
C THR A 167 -20.98 -5.94 -9.85
N ALA A 168 -22.09 -5.76 -9.16
CA ALA A 168 -22.60 -4.46 -8.74
C ALA A 168 -21.93 -4.00 -7.43
N ASN A 169 -22.02 -2.69 -7.18
CA ASN A 169 -21.55 -2.06 -5.93
C ASN A 169 -20.08 -2.31 -5.63
N VAL A 170 -19.22 -2.29 -6.65
CA VAL A 170 -17.78 -2.32 -6.47
C VAL A 170 -17.29 -0.93 -6.09
N GLU A 171 -16.48 -0.84 -5.04
CA GLU A 171 -15.80 0.39 -4.64
C GLU A 171 -14.31 0.13 -4.49
N LEU A 172 -13.49 1.17 -4.67
CA LEU A 172 -12.07 1.09 -4.36
C LEU A 172 -11.82 1.79 -3.03
N LYS A 173 -10.97 1.19 -2.19
CA LYS A 173 -10.52 1.77 -0.93
C LYS A 173 -9.01 1.91 -0.91
N LEU A 174 -8.55 3.04 -0.40
CA LEU A 174 -7.14 3.32 -0.16
C LEU A 174 -6.81 3.02 1.30
N HIS A 175 -5.82 2.15 1.48
CA HIS A 175 -5.29 1.76 2.78
C HIS A 175 -3.82 2.10 2.88
N TYR A 176 -3.35 2.25 4.11
CA TYR A 176 -1.93 2.43 4.38
C TYR A 176 -1.53 1.82 5.72
N ASN A 177 -0.31 1.30 5.77
CA ASN A 177 0.31 0.80 6.99
C ASN A 177 1.62 1.55 7.22
N VAL A 178 1.78 2.15 8.39
CA VAL A 178 3.02 2.85 8.78
C VAL A 178 3.87 1.93 9.62
N GLN A 179 5.04 1.59 9.10
CA GLN A 179 6.03 0.79 9.81
C GLN A 179 7.12 1.70 10.39
N PRO A 180 7.25 1.76 11.73
CA PRO A 180 8.32 2.51 12.36
C PRO A 180 9.64 1.72 12.35
N TRP A 181 10.75 2.39 12.65
CA TRP A 181 12.03 1.76 12.99
C TRP A 181 11.93 1.03 14.33
N VAL A 182 11.27 1.66 15.31
CA VAL A 182 11.03 1.11 16.64
C VAL A 182 9.60 1.43 17.05
N GLY A 183 8.81 0.40 17.38
CA GLY A 183 7.43 0.56 17.84
C GLY A 183 6.46 -0.36 17.09
N PHE A 184 5.17 -0.02 17.18
CA PHE A 184 4.09 -0.82 16.61
C PHE A 184 3.80 -0.45 15.16
N LEU A 185 3.45 -1.46 14.36
CA LEU A 185 2.81 -1.24 13.07
C LEU A 185 1.46 -0.56 13.31
N THR A 186 1.16 0.47 12.53
CA THR A 186 -0.11 1.20 12.62
C THR A 186 -0.79 1.21 11.26
N TRP A 187 -2.11 1.13 11.25
CA TRP A 187 -2.93 1.02 10.05
C TRP A 187 -3.73 2.30 9.82
N ASP A 188 -4.40 2.37 8.66
CA ASP A 188 -5.42 3.38 8.43
C ASP A 188 -6.53 3.26 9.46
N GLN A 189 -7.08 4.43 9.82
CA GLN A 189 -8.11 4.54 10.82
C GLN A 189 -9.32 5.26 10.21
N THR A 190 -10.51 4.79 10.56
CA THR A 190 -11.78 5.37 10.14
C THR A 190 -12.29 6.44 11.10
N ARG A 191 -11.66 6.57 12.27
CA ARG A 191 -12.04 7.53 13.32
C ARG A 191 -10.83 8.36 13.73
N ASP A 192 -11.10 9.55 14.23
CA ASP A 192 -10.09 10.43 14.80
C ASP A 192 -9.71 9.95 16.21
N ILE A 193 -8.41 9.87 16.46
CA ILE A 193 -7.84 9.44 17.74
C ILE A 193 -6.74 10.45 18.10
N GLY A 194 -7.05 11.40 18.97
CA GLY A 194 -6.11 12.43 19.42
C GLY A 194 -5.51 13.23 18.25
N HIS A 195 -4.20 13.11 18.04
CA HIS A 195 -3.47 13.77 16.95
C HIS A 195 -3.53 13.04 15.60
N TRP A 196 -4.14 11.85 15.58
CA TRP A 196 -4.31 11.05 14.37
C TRP A 196 -5.71 11.27 13.83
N ARG A 197 -5.81 11.65 12.57
CA ARG A 197 -7.06 11.89 11.85
C ARG A 197 -7.32 10.78 10.84
N GLY A 198 -8.58 10.41 10.69
CA GLY A 198 -9.01 9.51 9.63
C GLY A 198 -8.76 10.12 8.25
N MET A 199 -8.47 9.27 7.26
CA MET A 199 -8.23 9.74 5.90
C MET A 199 -9.56 10.13 5.23
N ALA A 200 -9.71 11.41 4.91
CA ALA A 200 -10.83 11.89 4.10
C ALA A 200 -10.73 11.35 2.66
N ASN A 201 -11.87 11.00 2.06
CA ASN A 201 -12.01 10.52 0.67
C ASN A 201 -11.17 9.27 0.34
N SER A 202 -10.96 8.39 1.30
CA SER A 202 -10.23 7.12 1.08
C SER A 202 -11.01 6.10 0.25
N VAL A 203 -12.30 6.34 -0.04
CA VAL A 203 -13.19 5.42 -0.74
C VAL A 203 -13.76 6.09 -1.99
N THR A 204 -13.84 5.36 -3.10
CA THR A 204 -14.45 5.85 -4.34
C THR A 204 -15.97 5.70 -4.33
N GLU A 205 -16.64 6.39 -5.25
CA GLU A 205 -18.03 6.07 -5.59
C GLU A 205 -18.17 4.61 -6.07
N LYS A 206 -19.32 4.02 -5.78
CA LYS A 206 -19.65 2.66 -6.19
C LYS A 206 -19.90 2.60 -7.70
N PHE A 207 -19.38 1.58 -8.35
CA PHE A 207 -19.56 1.32 -9.77
C PHE A 207 -19.84 -0.16 -10.04
N GLU A 208 -20.30 -0.47 -11.25
CA GLU A 208 -20.54 -1.83 -11.71
C GLU A 208 -19.41 -2.30 -12.63
N LEU A 209 -19.03 -3.57 -12.52
CA LEU A 209 -18.11 -4.19 -13.46
C LEU A 209 -18.82 -4.43 -14.80
N PRO A 210 -18.28 -3.94 -15.92
CA PRO A 210 -18.94 -4.03 -17.21
C PRO A 210 -19.03 -5.47 -17.71
N ALA A 211 -19.90 -5.68 -18.69
CA ALA A 211 -19.97 -6.94 -19.43
C ALA A 211 -18.62 -7.30 -20.07
N ILE A 212 -18.41 -8.60 -20.26
CA ILE A 212 -17.24 -9.13 -20.97
C ILE A 212 -17.23 -8.52 -22.37
N LYS A 213 -16.12 -7.88 -22.75
CA LYS A 213 -15.94 -7.43 -24.13
C LYS A 213 -15.86 -8.67 -25.03
N THR A 214 -16.96 -9.01 -25.69
CA THR A 214 -16.95 -9.98 -26.78
C THR A 214 -16.15 -9.36 -27.92
N LYS A 215 -15.06 -10.01 -28.35
CA LYS A 215 -14.51 -9.71 -29.68
C LYS A 215 -15.64 -9.99 -30.67
N LYS A 216 -16.11 -8.96 -31.40
CA LYS A 216 -16.95 -9.16 -32.57
C LYS A 216 -16.23 -10.15 -33.49
N LYS A 217 -16.64 -11.42 -33.45
CA LYS A 217 -16.54 -12.29 -34.62
C LYS A 217 -17.48 -11.65 -35.64
N ASP A 218 -17.02 -11.49 -36.87
CA ASP A 218 -17.75 -10.97 -38.04
C ASP A 218 -17.22 -9.62 -38.54
N ALA A 219 -16.01 -9.67 -39.09
CA ALA A 219 -15.74 -9.03 -40.36
C ALA A 219 -15.14 -10.12 -41.26
N PRO A 220 -15.77 -10.52 -42.37
CA PRO A 220 -15.16 -11.46 -43.29
C PRO A 220 -13.85 -10.85 -43.78
N LYS A 221 -12.75 -11.60 -43.66
CA LYS A 221 -11.50 -11.24 -44.32
C LYS A 221 -11.82 -11.13 -45.81
N LYS A 222 -11.72 -9.92 -46.37
CA LYS A 222 -11.72 -9.76 -47.84
C LYS A 222 -10.52 -10.57 -48.36
N SER A 223 -10.81 -11.70 -48.98
CA SER A 223 -9.90 -12.38 -49.89
C SER A 223 -9.63 -11.41 -51.04
N TYR A 224 -8.39 -10.97 -51.16
CA TYR A 224 -7.86 -10.39 -52.38
C TYR A 224 -7.55 -11.52 -53.37
#